data_AF-A0A536UBJ7-F1
#
_entry.id   AF-A0A536UBJ7-F1
#
_cell.length_a   1.000
_cell.length_b   1.000
_cell.length_c   1.000
_cell.angle_alpha   90.00
_cell.angle_beta   90.00
_cell.angle_gamma   90.00
#
_symmetry.space_group_name_H-M   'P 1'
#
loop_
_entity.id
_entity.type
_entity.pdbx_description
1 polymer ?
#
loop_
_entity_poly.entity_id
_entity_poly.type
_entity_poly.pdbx_seq_one_letter_code
_entity_poly.pdbx_strand_id
1 'polypeptide(L)'
;MTATLMLIAGVGYAGPFFFSTGTVNNLMATASRPDTLGKFEIEAADDFILTGSQTSLTSATFTGLLTGASPTIGEVRVEIYRVFPNDSDVGRTPQVPTRVNSPSDVALDDRDSTVGGGLSFTTTVLNGTFTAVNSIQTGGIHPSPGQTTGGNGPVTGQEVQFNITFTNPFALPADHYFFIPQVQVGGGEFLWLSGSRPIVPPGTPFAPDLQSWTRDVFLDPDWLRVGTDIVGAGTFNGAFTLTGAVPEPGSLLLLMGAGIAALWSRRERHA
;
A
#
# COMPACT_ATOMS: atom_id res chain seq x y z
N MET A 1 4.67 12.90 57.43
CA MET A 1 5.13 13.51 56.17
C MET A 1 5.01 12.45 55.08
N THR A 2 3.98 12.54 54.25
CA THR A 2 3.72 11.62 53.13
C THR A 2 4.58 12.06 51.94
N ALA A 3 5.54 11.22 51.55
CA ALA A 3 6.32 11.44 50.34
C ALA A 3 5.52 10.97 49.13
N THR A 4 5.02 11.91 48.33
CA THR A 4 4.40 11.63 47.04
C THR A 4 5.51 11.31 46.03
N LEU A 5 5.61 10.05 45.62
CA LEU A 5 6.48 9.62 44.53
C LEU A 5 5.85 10.07 43.20
N MET A 6 6.36 11.13 42.58
CA MET A 6 6.02 11.48 41.21
C MET A 6 6.70 10.48 40.26
N LEU A 7 5.92 9.58 39.66
CA LEU A 7 6.38 8.84 38.47
C LEU A 7 6.38 9.80 37.29
N ILE A 8 7.57 10.12 36.79
CA ILE A 8 7.72 10.71 35.46
C ILE A 8 7.51 9.56 34.47
N ALA A 9 6.37 9.54 33.78
CA ALA A 9 6.19 8.70 32.60
C ALA A 9 7.18 9.21 31.55
N GLY A 10 8.20 8.40 31.23
CA GLY A 10 9.07 8.67 30.11
C GLY A 10 8.24 8.66 28.82
N VAL A 11 8.39 9.69 28.00
CA VAL A 11 7.81 9.74 26.67
C VAL A 11 8.46 8.62 25.86
N GLY A 12 7.70 7.61 25.45
CA GLY A 12 8.19 6.55 24.57
C GLY A 12 8.44 7.11 23.17
N TYR A 13 9.64 6.92 22.63
CA TYR A 13 9.98 7.32 21.27
C TYR A 13 9.62 6.20 20.30
N ALA A 14 8.65 6.41 19.40
CA ALA A 14 8.34 5.41 18.38
C ALA A 14 9.56 5.16 17.46
N GLY A 15 9.89 3.89 17.19
CA GLY A 15 10.98 3.51 16.29
C GLY A 15 10.59 3.76 14.82
N PRO A 16 11.52 4.16 13.93
CA PRO A 16 11.20 4.41 12.54
C PRO A 16 10.84 3.12 11.79
N PHE A 17 9.85 3.19 10.91
CA PHE A 17 9.52 2.16 9.93
C PHE A 17 9.79 2.69 8.52
N PHE A 18 10.38 1.84 7.68
CA PHE A 18 10.59 2.13 6.26
C PHE A 18 10.45 0.86 5.42
N PHE A 19 9.77 0.99 4.29
CA PHE A 19 9.63 -0.04 3.27
C PHE A 19 9.81 0.57 1.87
N SER A 20 10.42 -0.18 0.95
CA SER A 20 10.56 0.21 -0.45
C SER A 20 10.61 -0.99 -1.38
N THR A 21 9.90 -0.91 -2.51
CA THR A 21 10.02 -1.88 -3.62
C THR A 21 11.23 -1.64 -4.53
N GLY A 22 12.11 -0.69 -4.17
CA GLY A 22 13.31 -0.36 -4.94
C GLY A 22 13.06 0.68 -6.04
N THR A 23 13.85 0.62 -7.10
CA THR A 23 13.82 1.63 -8.17
C THR A 23 12.70 1.35 -9.18
N VAL A 24 12.11 2.43 -9.70
CA VAL A 24 11.19 2.41 -10.85
C VAL A 24 11.91 1.80 -12.06
N ASN A 25 11.19 1.03 -12.86
CA ASN A 25 11.62 0.60 -14.19
C ASN A 25 10.50 0.85 -15.20
N ASN A 26 10.76 0.51 -16.47
CA ASN A 26 9.86 0.78 -17.57
C ASN A 26 9.14 -0.46 -18.09
N LEU A 27 9.05 -1.55 -17.33
CA LEU A 27 8.52 -2.80 -17.85
C LEU A 27 6.99 -2.80 -17.96
N MET A 28 6.30 -2.26 -16.96
CA MET A 28 4.84 -2.23 -16.90
C MET A 28 4.31 -0.90 -16.36
N ALA A 29 3.10 -0.55 -16.79
CA ALA A 29 2.29 0.52 -16.21
C ALA A 29 0.83 0.04 -16.04
N THR A 30 0.29 0.09 -14.83
CA THR A 30 -1.07 -0.41 -14.54
C THR A 30 -1.97 0.76 -14.17
N ALA A 31 -3.06 0.97 -14.92
CA ALA A 31 -4.00 2.05 -14.66
C ALA A 31 -4.61 1.95 -13.26
N SER A 32 -4.69 3.09 -12.56
CA SER A 32 -5.38 3.13 -11.27
C SER A 32 -6.00 4.50 -10.98
N ARG A 33 -7.29 4.52 -10.63
CA ARG A 33 -8.04 5.75 -10.34
C ARG A 33 -9.30 5.41 -9.52
N PRO A 34 -9.79 6.37 -8.72
CA PRO A 34 -11.09 6.24 -8.06
C PRO A 34 -12.23 6.26 -9.08
N ASP A 35 -13.41 5.82 -8.64
CA ASP A 35 -14.64 6.07 -9.40
C ASP A 35 -14.89 7.58 -9.52
N THR A 36 -15.14 8.03 -10.75
CA THR A 36 -15.35 9.45 -11.04
C THR A 36 -16.42 9.60 -12.11
N LEU A 37 -17.00 10.79 -12.23
CA LEU A 37 -18.06 11.02 -13.21
C LEU A 37 -17.57 10.69 -14.63
N GLY A 38 -18.13 9.62 -15.21
CA GLY A 38 -17.81 9.16 -16.56
C GLY A 38 -16.64 8.18 -16.68
N LYS A 39 -15.98 7.80 -15.57
CA LYS A 39 -14.97 6.75 -15.55
C LYS A 39 -15.13 5.89 -14.29
N PHE A 40 -15.34 4.59 -14.50
CA PHE A 40 -15.40 3.62 -13.41
C PHE A 40 -14.03 3.45 -12.74
N GLU A 41 -14.06 2.94 -11.51
CA GLU A 41 -12.89 2.58 -10.71
C GLU A 41 -12.06 1.45 -11.34
N ILE A 42 -10.75 1.63 -11.33
CA ILE A 42 -9.79 0.59 -11.68
C ILE A 42 -8.63 0.70 -10.70
N GLU A 43 -8.16 -0.43 -10.21
CA GLU A 43 -7.21 -0.48 -9.12
C GLU A 43 -5.99 -1.32 -9.47
N ALA A 44 -4.85 -0.92 -8.91
CA ALA A 44 -3.61 -1.66 -8.97
C ALA A 44 -3.05 -1.79 -7.54
N ALA A 45 -2.62 -2.99 -7.18
CA ALA A 45 -2.20 -3.32 -5.82
C ALA A 45 -0.83 -3.99 -5.82
N ASP A 46 -0.01 -3.68 -4.83
CA ASP A 46 1.24 -4.40 -4.56
C ASP A 46 1.48 -4.51 -3.06
N ASP A 47 2.23 -5.51 -2.63
CA ASP A 47 2.24 -5.94 -1.23
C ASP A 47 3.40 -5.37 -0.39
N PHE A 48 3.15 -5.35 0.92
CA PHE A 48 4.15 -5.09 1.94
C PHE A 48 3.82 -5.87 3.21
N ILE A 49 4.83 -6.12 4.05
CA ILE A 49 4.66 -6.83 5.32
C ILE A 49 5.00 -5.91 6.48
N LEU A 50 4.17 -5.95 7.52
CA LEU A 50 4.44 -5.35 8.82
C LEU A 50 4.67 -6.46 9.85
N THR A 51 5.81 -6.39 10.54
CA THR A 51 6.18 -7.36 11.58
C THR A 51 6.09 -6.80 13.01
N GLY A 52 5.92 -5.47 13.15
CA GLY A 52 5.79 -4.81 14.45
C GLY A 52 4.37 -4.94 15.01
N SER A 53 4.22 -4.91 16.34
CA SER A 53 2.92 -5.10 17.01
C SER A 53 1.84 -4.09 16.56
N GLN A 54 2.26 -2.88 16.21
CA GLN A 54 1.46 -1.85 15.56
C GLN A 54 2.41 -0.95 14.78
N THR A 55 2.06 -0.56 13.55
CA THR A 55 2.81 0.41 12.75
C THR A 55 1.87 1.55 12.36
N SER A 56 2.30 2.78 12.61
CA SER A 56 1.64 3.98 12.14
C SER A 56 2.29 4.43 10.83
N LEU A 57 1.62 4.26 9.69
CA LEU A 57 2.11 4.75 8.40
C LEU A 57 1.79 6.23 8.27
N THR A 58 2.82 7.06 8.10
CA THR A 58 2.73 8.52 8.10
C THR A 58 2.95 9.13 6.73
N SER A 59 3.64 8.43 5.84
CA SER A 59 3.84 8.89 4.46
C SER A 59 4.08 7.73 3.50
N ALA A 60 3.89 8.02 2.22
CA ALA A 60 4.19 7.12 1.13
C ALA A 60 4.79 7.89 -0.05
N THR A 61 5.48 7.19 -0.93
CA THR A 61 5.70 7.67 -2.30
C THR A 61 5.28 6.62 -3.29
N PHE A 62 4.81 7.02 -4.45
CA PHE A 62 4.60 6.12 -5.59
C PHE A 62 4.90 6.86 -6.88
N THR A 63 5.35 6.15 -7.91
CA THR A 63 5.71 6.75 -9.20
C THR A 63 4.87 6.17 -10.31
N GLY A 64 4.32 7.03 -11.17
CA GLY A 64 3.51 6.60 -12.31
C GLY A 64 3.64 7.52 -13.51
N LEU A 65 2.90 7.16 -14.56
CA LEU A 65 2.75 7.93 -15.78
C LEU A 65 1.47 8.75 -15.73
N LEU A 66 1.60 10.05 -15.97
CA LEU A 66 0.47 10.89 -16.36
C LEU A 66 0.45 11.00 -17.89
N THR A 67 -0.60 10.46 -18.49
CA THR A 67 -0.81 10.52 -19.94
C THR A 67 -1.62 11.76 -20.34
N GLY A 68 -1.71 12.03 -21.64
CA GLY A 68 -2.40 13.20 -22.16
C GLY A 68 -1.49 14.42 -22.36
N ALA A 69 -1.99 15.42 -23.09
CA ALA A 69 -1.19 16.60 -23.45
C ALA A 69 -1.04 17.59 -22.28
N SER A 70 -2.08 17.72 -21.46
CA SER A 70 -2.12 18.63 -20.31
C SER A 70 -2.92 18.00 -19.17
N PRO A 71 -2.42 16.91 -18.56
CA PRO A 71 -3.13 16.22 -17.49
C PRO A 71 -3.27 17.11 -16.26
N THR A 72 -4.46 17.08 -15.63
CA THR A 72 -4.69 17.73 -14.32
C THR A 72 -5.03 16.68 -13.28
N ILE A 73 -4.40 16.76 -12.12
CA ILE A 73 -4.67 15.86 -11.00
C ILE A 73 -5.88 16.40 -10.21
N GLY A 74 -6.87 15.53 -9.99
CA GLY A 74 -8.01 15.79 -9.10
C GLY A 74 -7.72 15.21 -7.72
N GLU A 75 -8.43 14.14 -7.39
CA GLU A 75 -8.22 13.35 -6.17
C GLU A 75 -7.01 12.40 -6.28
N VAL A 76 -6.27 12.27 -5.17
CA VAL A 76 -5.34 11.17 -4.91
C VAL A 76 -5.86 10.37 -3.73
N ARG A 77 -5.95 9.06 -3.89
CA ARG A 77 -6.46 8.12 -2.90
C ARG A 77 -5.44 7.00 -2.65
N VAL A 78 -5.35 6.55 -1.42
CA VAL A 78 -4.58 5.39 -1.00
C VAL A 78 -5.50 4.48 -0.22
N GLU A 79 -5.58 3.22 -0.63
CA GLU A 79 -6.28 2.19 0.12
C GLU A 79 -5.32 1.11 0.61
N ILE A 80 -5.68 0.49 1.72
CA ILE A 80 -4.98 -0.66 2.29
C ILE A 80 -5.91 -1.85 2.29
N TYR A 81 -5.47 -2.96 1.70
CA TYR A 81 -6.19 -4.24 1.73
C TYR A 81 -5.37 -5.26 2.52
N ARG A 82 -6.04 -6.27 3.07
CA ARG A 82 -5.36 -7.44 3.64
C ARG A 82 -5.21 -8.53 2.59
N VAL A 83 -4.31 -9.47 2.84
CA VAL A 83 -4.22 -10.68 2.01
C VAL A 83 -5.47 -11.56 2.22
N PHE A 84 -6.05 -12.05 1.11
CA PHE A 84 -7.13 -13.04 1.10
C PHE A 84 -6.73 -14.28 1.95
N PRO A 85 -7.63 -14.84 2.80
CA PRO A 85 -9.08 -14.67 2.81
C PRO A 85 -9.62 -13.61 3.78
N ASN A 86 -8.77 -12.75 4.35
CA ASN A 86 -9.25 -11.68 5.21
C ASN A 86 -10.24 -10.78 4.47
N ASP A 87 -11.24 -10.22 5.16
CA ASP A 87 -12.26 -9.31 4.60
C ASP A 87 -12.88 -9.79 3.28
N SER A 88 -13.10 -11.10 3.14
CA SER A 88 -13.57 -11.70 1.89
C SER A 88 -14.73 -12.68 2.12
N ASP A 89 -15.65 -12.75 1.16
CA ASP A 89 -16.65 -13.80 1.11
C ASP A 89 -16.06 -15.04 0.43
N VAL A 90 -15.61 -16.00 1.24
CA VAL A 90 -15.01 -17.25 0.77
C VAL A 90 -16.03 -18.26 0.20
N GLY A 91 -17.33 -17.97 0.28
CA GLY A 91 -18.39 -18.82 -0.25
C GLY A 91 -18.69 -18.61 -1.73
N ARG A 92 -18.20 -17.51 -2.32
CA ARG A 92 -18.46 -17.18 -3.73
C ARG A 92 -17.61 -18.00 -4.69
N THR A 93 -18.07 -18.12 -5.92
CA THR A 93 -17.25 -18.68 -7.02
C THR A 93 -16.39 -17.55 -7.59
N PRO A 94 -15.05 -17.64 -7.52
CA PRO A 94 -14.18 -16.63 -8.10
C PRO A 94 -14.30 -16.61 -9.63
N GLN A 95 -14.24 -15.42 -10.22
CA GLN A 95 -14.17 -15.20 -11.67
C GLN A 95 -12.73 -15.15 -12.19
N VAL A 96 -11.76 -15.54 -11.36
CA VAL A 96 -10.33 -15.48 -11.66
C VAL A 96 -9.66 -16.84 -11.49
N PRO A 97 -8.49 -17.06 -12.12
CA PRO A 97 -7.79 -18.34 -12.01
C PRO A 97 -7.43 -18.73 -10.56
N THR A 98 -7.15 -17.75 -9.70
CA THR A 98 -6.85 -17.98 -8.28
C THR A 98 -7.06 -16.71 -7.45
N ARG A 99 -7.43 -16.89 -6.18
CA ARG A 99 -7.42 -15.85 -5.13
C ARG A 99 -6.32 -16.05 -4.10
N VAL A 100 -5.50 -17.09 -4.25
CA VAL A 100 -4.39 -17.36 -3.34
C VAL A 100 -3.43 -16.18 -3.38
N ASN A 101 -3.20 -15.58 -2.20
CA ASN A 101 -2.35 -14.41 -2.00
C ASN A 101 -2.80 -13.16 -2.78
N SER A 102 -4.07 -13.04 -3.14
CA SER A 102 -4.61 -11.79 -3.70
C SER A 102 -4.96 -10.80 -2.61
N PRO A 103 -5.26 -9.53 -2.95
CA PRO A 103 -5.97 -8.66 -2.03
C PRO A 103 -7.35 -9.21 -1.65
N SER A 104 -7.86 -8.73 -0.52
CA SER A 104 -9.20 -9.01 0.02
C SER A 104 -10.33 -8.46 -0.87
N ASP A 105 -11.57 -8.89 -0.62
CA ASP A 105 -12.73 -8.35 -1.33
C ASP A 105 -13.05 -6.90 -0.91
N VAL A 106 -12.74 -6.53 0.34
CA VAL A 106 -13.04 -5.20 0.90
C VAL A 106 -11.76 -4.54 1.39
N ALA A 107 -11.64 -3.23 1.14
CA ALA A 107 -10.57 -2.40 1.69
C ALA A 107 -10.64 -2.38 3.22
N LEU A 108 -9.50 -2.47 3.88
CA LEU A 108 -9.42 -2.35 5.33
C LEU A 108 -9.63 -0.90 5.78
N ASP A 109 -8.98 0.04 5.08
CA ASP A 109 -8.98 1.46 5.40
C ASP A 109 -8.50 2.29 4.18
N ASP A 110 -8.91 3.55 4.07
CA ASP A 110 -8.57 4.44 2.96
C ASP A 110 -8.24 5.87 3.40
N ARG A 111 -7.44 6.59 2.61
CA ARG A 111 -7.21 8.04 2.76
C ARG A 111 -7.21 8.70 1.40
N ASP A 112 -7.81 9.89 1.33
CA ASP A 112 -7.85 10.68 0.11
C ASP A 112 -7.49 12.16 0.34
N SER A 113 -7.23 12.85 -0.77
CA SER A 113 -6.82 14.25 -0.77
C SER A 113 -7.98 15.25 -0.70
N THR A 114 -9.22 14.79 -0.58
CA THR A 114 -10.38 15.67 -0.42
C THR A 114 -10.42 16.24 1.00
N VAL A 115 -11.30 17.23 1.22
CA VAL A 115 -11.40 17.90 2.52
C VAL A 115 -11.87 16.91 3.58
N GLY A 116 -10.98 16.57 4.51
CA GLY A 116 -11.24 15.58 5.56
C GLY A 116 -10.84 14.15 5.22
N GLY A 117 -10.33 13.89 4.00
CA GLY A 117 -9.92 12.56 3.54
C GLY A 117 -8.64 12.01 4.18
N GLY A 118 -7.94 12.80 5.00
CA GLY A 118 -6.83 12.32 5.83
C GLY A 118 -5.50 12.15 5.10
N LEU A 119 -5.35 12.72 3.90
CA LEU A 119 -4.10 12.76 3.14
C LEU A 119 -3.87 14.12 2.48
N SER A 120 -2.61 14.50 2.32
CA SER A 120 -2.16 15.57 1.43
C SER A 120 -1.03 15.07 0.53
N PHE A 121 -0.81 15.74 -0.60
CA PHE A 121 0.21 15.31 -1.55
C PHE A 121 0.90 16.48 -2.25
N THR A 122 2.09 16.18 -2.76
CA THR A 122 2.79 16.97 -3.76
C THR A 122 3.27 16.06 -4.89
N THR A 123 3.61 16.63 -6.03
CA THR A 123 4.17 15.87 -7.15
C THR A 123 5.53 16.40 -7.58
N THR A 124 6.32 15.53 -8.19
CA THR A 124 7.59 15.88 -8.82
C THR A 124 7.67 15.19 -10.17
N VAL A 125 7.76 15.97 -11.25
CA VAL A 125 8.02 15.43 -12.58
C VAL A 125 9.47 14.96 -12.62
N LEU A 126 9.68 13.66 -12.78
CA LEU A 126 11.00 13.04 -12.89
C LEU A 126 11.49 13.06 -14.34
N ASN A 127 10.58 12.81 -15.28
CA ASN A 127 10.86 12.83 -16.70
C ASN A 127 9.63 13.31 -17.49
N GLY A 128 9.83 14.28 -18.39
CA GLY A 128 8.75 14.82 -19.24
C GLY A 128 8.28 13.87 -20.34
N THR A 129 9.03 12.80 -20.63
CA THR A 129 8.66 11.74 -21.58
C THR A 129 9.29 10.43 -21.14
N PHE A 130 8.44 9.52 -20.67
CA PHE A 130 8.80 8.19 -20.26
C PHE A 130 7.83 7.19 -20.88
N THR A 131 8.36 6.05 -21.35
CA THR A 131 7.57 5.00 -21.99
C THR A 131 7.71 3.70 -21.23
N ALA A 132 6.59 3.17 -20.74
CA ALA A 132 6.51 1.79 -20.28
C ALA A 132 6.34 0.85 -21.48
N VAL A 133 7.02 -0.30 -21.46
CA VAL A 133 7.07 -1.29 -22.55
C VAL A 133 5.71 -1.96 -22.74
N ASN A 134 4.94 -2.13 -21.67
CA ASN A 134 3.58 -2.65 -21.74
C ASN A 134 2.72 -2.00 -20.64
N SER A 135 1.40 -2.16 -20.75
CA SER A 135 0.46 -1.55 -19.83
C SER A 135 -0.80 -2.39 -19.63
N ILE A 136 -1.52 -2.11 -18.55
CA ILE A 136 -2.92 -2.51 -18.37
C ILE A 136 -3.73 -1.24 -18.22
N GLN A 137 -4.71 -1.06 -19.10
CA GLN A 137 -5.55 0.12 -19.21
C GLN A 137 -7.03 -0.27 -19.14
N THR A 138 -7.91 0.73 -19.06
CA THR A 138 -9.36 0.57 -19.14
C THR A 138 -9.76 -0.38 -20.27
N GLY A 139 -10.54 -1.42 -19.94
CA GLY A 139 -10.99 -2.43 -20.89
C GLY A 139 -9.99 -3.56 -21.18
N GLY A 140 -8.83 -3.60 -20.49
CA GLY A 140 -7.84 -4.67 -20.58
C GLY A 140 -7.96 -5.78 -19.53
N ILE A 141 -8.94 -5.69 -18.63
CA ILE A 141 -9.19 -6.62 -17.53
C ILE A 141 -10.43 -7.46 -17.90
N HIS A 142 -10.29 -8.79 -17.86
CA HIS A 142 -11.39 -9.70 -18.20
C HIS A 142 -11.44 -10.88 -17.22
N PRO A 143 -12.63 -11.39 -16.88
CA PRO A 143 -12.75 -12.59 -16.07
C PRO A 143 -12.21 -13.83 -16.80
N SER A 144 -11.93 -14.86 -16.03
CA SER A 144 -11.60 -16.20 -16.50
C SER A 144 -12.72 -16.77 -17.38
N PRO A 145 -12.41 -17.45 -18.51
CA PRO A 145 -11.06 -17.85 -18.98
C PRO A 145 -10.41 -16.84 -19.96
N GLY A 146 -10.97 -15.64 -20.13
CA GLY A 146 -10.53 -14.65 -21.12
C GLY A 146 -9.48 -13.66 -20.62
N GLN A 147 -8.91 -13.89 -19.43
CA GLN A 147 -8.10 -12.91 -18.72
C GLN A 147 -6.75 -12.60 -19.38
N THR A 148 -6.17 -13.54 -20.13
CA THR A 148 -4.83 -13.40 -20.72
C THR A 148 -4.88 -12.61 -22.02
N THR A 149 -4.83 -11.29 -21.91
CA THR A 149 -4.87 -10.34 -23.05
C THR A 149 -3.50 -10.02 -23.63
N GLY A 150 -2.42 -10.25 -22.88
CA GLY A 150 -1.08 -9.77 -23.20
C GLY A 150 -0.82 -8.30 -22.82
N GLY A 151 -1.80 -7.62 -22.22
CA GLY A 151 -1.75 -6.18 -21.92
C GLY A 151 -2.13 -5.29 -23.13
N ASN A 152 -2.06 -3.99 -22.92
CA ASN A 152 -2.50 -2.96 -23.88
C ASN A 152 -1.34 -2.36 -24.71
N GLY A 153 -0.12 -2.91 -24.58
CA GLY A 153 1.07 -2.43 -25.28
C GLY A 153 1.73 -1.22 -24.63
N PRO A 154 2.75 -0.63 -25.30
CA PRO A 154 3.52 0.48 -24.76
C PRO A 154 2.67 1.73 -24.53
N VAL A 155 2.99 2.48 -23.48
CA VAL A 155 2.32 3.74 -23.14
C VAL A 155 3.34 4.79 -22.73
N THR A 156 3.12 6.02 -23.18
CA THR A 156 4.03 7.16 -22.94
C THR A 156 3.30 8.26 -22.19
N GLY A 157 3.99 8.87 -21.22
CA GLY A 157 3.49 10.01 -20.46
C GLY A 157 4.61 10.75 -19.75
N GLN A 158 4.24 11.66 -18.86
CA GLN A 158 5.15 12.25 -17.89
C GLN A 158 5.35 11.27 -16.73
N GLU A 159 6.59 10.93 -16.41
CA GLU A 159 6.93 10.19 -15.19
C GLU A 159 6.87 11.14 -14.01
N VAL A 160 5.99 10.83 -13.06
CA VAL A 160 5.71 11.68 -11.91
C VAL A 160 5.76 10.85 -10.64
N GLN A 161 6.57 11.32 -9.68
CA GLN A 161 6.52 10.82 -8.30
C GLN A 161 5.49 11.62 -7.52
N PHE A 162 4.63 10.89 -6.81
CA PHE A 162 3.69 11.42 -5.83
C PHE A 162 4.30 11.26 -4.44
N ASN A 163 4.34 12.35 -3.69
CA ASN A 163 4.80 12.36 -2.31
C ASN A 163 3.60 12.59 -1.39
N ILE A 164 3.29 11.59 -0.59
CA ILE A 164 2.09 11.50 0.22
C ILE A 164 2.42 11.75 1.69
N THR A 165 1.62 12.61 2.35
CA THR A 165 1.60 12.73 3.81
C THR A 165 0.22 12.34 4.30
N PHE A 166 0.14 11.30 5.13
CA PHE A 166 -1.10 10.92 5.80
C PHE A 166 -1.33 11.86 6.98
N THR A 167 -2.24 12.82 6.83
CA THR A 167 -2.62 13.74 7.91
C THR A 167 -3.43 13.02 8.99
N ASN A 168 -4.07 11.90 8.60
CA ASN A 168 -4.55 10.86 9.50
C ASN A 168 -3.80 9.55 9.20
N PRO A 169 -2.75 9.20 9.97
CA PRO A 169 -1.97 7.98 9.73
C PRO A 169 -2.80 6.70 9.69
N PHE A 170 -2.35 5.70 8.91
CA PHE A 170 -2.89 4.34 9.05
C PHE A 170 -2.28 3.67 10.28
N ALA A 171 -3.09 3.09 11.14
CA ALA A 171 -2.63 2.37 12.32
C ALA A 171 -2.88 0.86 12.11
N LEU A 172 -1.86 0.15 11.66
CA LEU A 172 -1.97 -1.24 11.22
C LEU A 172 -1.25 -2.20 12.19
N PRO A 173 -1.86 -3.31 12.62
CA PRO A 173 -1.15 -4.37 13.34
C PRO A 173 -0.13 -5.09 12.43
N ALA A 174 0.61 -6.06 12.98
CA ALA A 174 1.43 -6.96 12.17
C ALA A 174 0.54 -7.80 11.25
N ASP A 175 0.75 -7.70 9.94
CA ASP A 175 0.07 -8.52 8.92
C ASP A 175 0.76 -8.33 7.55
N HIS A 176 0.21 -9.01 6.54
CA HIS A 176 0.53 -8.84 5.12
C HIS A 176 -0.56 -8.01 4.45
N TYR A 177 -0.16 -6.86 3.89
CA TYR A 177 -1.06 -5.87 3.32
C TYR A 177 -0.77 -5.61 1.85
N PHE A 178 -1.73 -5.00 1.17
CA PHE A 178 -1.55 -4.40 -0.14
C PHE A 178 -1.70 -2.88 -0.05
N PHE A 179 -0.87 -2.17 -0.80
CA PHE A 179 -0.92 -0.74 -1.02
C PHE A 179 -1.52 -0.47 -2.41
N ILE A 180 -2.58 0.35 -2.44
CA ILE A 180 -3.32 0.68 -3.67
C ILE A 180 -3.28 2.20 -3.86
N PRO A 181 -2.42 2.74 -4.75
CA PRO A 181 -2.42 4.16 -5.09
C PRO A 181 -3.36 4.43 -6.27
N GLN A 182 -4.31 5.33 -6.08
CA GLN A 182 -5.25 5.75 -7.12
C GLN A 182 -5.13 7.26 -7.39
N VAL A 183 -5.22 7.67 -8.65
CA VAL A 183 -5.16 9.10 -9.03
C VAL A 183 -6.23 9.43 -10.07
N GLN A 184 -7.11 10.36 -9.73
CA GLN A 184 -8.03 10.96 -10.69
C GLN A 184 -7.26 11.93 -11.59
N VAL A 185 -7.35 11.70 -12.90
CA VAL A 185 -6.71 12.56 -13.92
C VAL A 185 -7.74 13.07 -14.91
N GLY A 186 -7.79 14.40 -15.06
CA GLY A 186 -8.49 15.09 -16.14
C GLY A 186 -7.59 15.22 -17.37
N GLY A 187 -8.15 15.01 -18.57
CA GLY A 187 -7.41 15.12 -19.83
C GLY A 187 -6.40 13.99 -20.10
N GLY A 188 -6.42 12.92 -19.30
CA GLY A 188 -5.50 11.79 -19.38
C GLY A 188 -5.86 10.65 -18.44
N GLU A 189 -4.89 9.79 -18.17
CA GLU A 189 -4.95 8.66 -17.21
C GLU A 189 -3.69 8.69 -16.33
N PHE A 190 -3.82 8.12 -15.13
CA PHE A 190 -2.68 7.71 -14.31
C PHE A 190 -2.44 6.21 -14.48
N LEU A 191 -1.19 5.82 -14.67
CA LEU A 191 -0.77 4.43 -14.64
C LEU A 191 0.42 4.25 -13.69
N TRP A 192 0.27 3.39 -12.69
CA TRP A 192 1.32 3.09 -11.72
C TRP A 192 2.47 2.31 -12.38
N LEU A 193 3.68 2.84 -12.31
CA LEU A 193 4.86 2.23 -12.93
C LEU A 193 5.40 1.08 -12.09
N SER A 194 5.94 0.08 -12.77
CA SER A 194 6.55 -1.05 -12.08
C SER A 194 7.85 -0.70 -11.38
N GLY A 195 8.07 -1.31 -10.22
CA GLY A 195 9.29 -1.27 -9.43
C GLY A 195 10.20 -2.47 -9.68
N SER A 196 11.28 -2.55 -8.89
CA SER A 196 12.25 -3.65 -8.97
C SER A 196 11.61 -4.97 -8.56
N ARG A 197 11.89 -6.04 -9.32
CA ARG A 197 11.49 -7.39 -8.97
C ARG A 197 12.60 -8.41 -9.36
N PRO A 198 13.07 -9.25 -8.43
CA PRO A 198 12.73 -9.28 -7.00
C PRO A 198 13.14 -7.99 -6.29
N ILE A 199 12.52 -7.70 -5.14
CA ILE A 199 12.96 -6.57 -4.30
C ILE A 199 14.33 -6.91 -3.71
N VAL A 200 15.34 -6.11 -4.09
CA VAL A 200 16.73 -6.22 -3.62
C VAL A 200 17.18 -4.89 -3.02
N PRO A 201 18.23 -4.86 -2.18
CA PRO A 201 18.80 -3.60 -1.71
C PRO A 201 19.11 -2.65 -2.88
N PRO A 202 18.75 -1.36 -2.81
CA PRO A 202 18.37 -0.60 -1.61
C PRO A 202 16.89 -0.69 -1.19
N GLY A 203 16.07 -1.53 -1.86
CA GLY A 203 14.71 -1.85 -1.40
C GLY A 203 14.70 -2.65 -0.10
N THR A 204 13.51 -3.10 0.30
CA THR A 204 13.27 -3.88 1.52
C THR A 204 12.85 -5.31 1.15
N PRO A 205 13.79 -6.25 0.92
CA PRO A 205 13.46 -7.62 0.58
C PRO A 205 12.62 -8.27 1.68
N PHE A 206 11.60 -9.02 1.30
CA PHE A 206 10.80 -9.86 2.19
C PHE A 206 10.38 -11.15 1.48
N ALA A 207 9.87 -12.13 2.23
CA ALA A 207 9.47 -13.42 1.69
C ALA A 207 8.13 -13.89 2.30
N PRO A 208 7.16 -14.32 1.48
CA PRO A 208 7.18 -14.23 0.00
C PRO A 208 6.93 -12.79 -0.49
N ASP A 209 7.73 -12.33 -1.44
CA ASP A 209 7.47 -11.13 -2.29
C ASP A 209 6.35 -11.50 -3.29
N LEU A 210 5.10 -11.12 -2.99
CA LEU A 210 3.98 -11.39 -3.90
C LEU A 210 4.11 -10.52 -5.15
N GLN A 211 3.30 -10.79 -6.16
CA GLN A 211 3.32 -10.00 -7.40
C GLN A 211 2.18 -8.99 -7.38
N SER A 212 2.26 -7.98 -8.23
CA SER A 212 1.22 -6.97 -8.35
C SER A 212 -0.08 -7.51 -8.96
N TRP A 213 -1.19 -6.92 -8.52
CA TRP A 213 -2.56 -7.28 -8.89
C TRP A 213 -3.31 -6.08 -9.45
N THR A 214 -4.40 -6.35 -10.16
CA THR A 214 -5.31 -5.31 -10.65
C THR A 214 -6.74 -5.84 -10.75
N ARG A 215 -7.71 -4.93 -10.63
CA ARG A 215 -9.13 -5.19 -10.86
C ARG A 215 -9.82 -3.95 -11.40
N ASP A 216 -11.00 -4.14 -11.95
CA ASP A 216 -11.97 -3.07 -12.19
C ASP A 216 -13.35 -3.48 -11.67
N VAL A 217 -14.28 -2.53 -11.70
CA VAL A 217 -15.67 -2.72 -11.23
C VAL A 217 -16.38 -3.94 -11.85
N PHE A 218 -15.95 -4.44 -13.01
CA PHE A 218 -16.57 -5.60 -13.67
C PHE A 218 -15.99 -6.93 -13.20
N LEU A 219 -14.81 -6.90 -12.57
CA LEU A 219 -14.17 -8.05 -11.94
C LEU A 219 -14.46 -8.12 -10.43
N ASP A 220 -14.94 -7.03 -9.85
CA ASP A 220 -15.18 -6.92 -8.42
C ASP A 220 -15.97 -8.11 -7.83
N PRO A 221 -15.57 -8.64 -6.66
CA PRO A 221 -14.40 -8.24 -5.86
C PRO A 221 -13.13 -9.08 -6.14
N ASP A 222 -13.03 -9.75 -7.30
CA ASP A 222 -11.86 -10.56 -7.64
C ASP A 222 -10.68 -9.70 -8.13
N TRP A 223 -9.47 -10.25 -7.99
CA TRP A 223 -8.23 -9.63 -8.44
C TRP A 223 -7.50 -10.56 -9.40
N LEU A 224 -6.88 -9.98 -10.43
CA LEU A 224 -6.01 -10.69 -11.36
C LEU A 224 -4.56 -10.28 -11.15
N ARG A 225 -3.64 -11.24 -11.26
CA ARG A 225 -2.20 -10.96 -11.27
C ARG A 225 -1.84 -10.27 -12.57
N VAL A 226 -1.19 -9.11 -12.48
CA VAL A 226 -0.77 -8.30 -13.64
C VAL A 226 0.06 -9.14 -14.60
N GLY A 227 1.13 -9.78 -14.10
CA GLY A 227 2.05 -10.56 -14.93
C GLY A 227 1.51 -11.93 -15.31
N THR A 228 1.12 -12.73 -14.30
CA THR A 228 0.76 -14.14 -14.53
C THR A 228 -0.55 -14.30 -15.30
N ASP A 229 -1.60 -13.55 -14.91
CA ASP A 229 -2.94 -13.81 -15.45
C ASP A 229 -3.20 -12.98 -16.71
N ILE A 230 -2.89 -11.68 -16.69
CA ILE A 230 -3.25 -10.75 -17.77
C ILE A 230 -2.18 -10.73 -18.87
N VAL A 231 -0.92 -10.43 -18.52
CA VAL A 231 0.17 -10.39 -19.50
C VAL A 231 0.54 -11.81 -19.97
N GLY A 232 0.40 -12.81 -19.10
CA GLY A 232 0.80 -14.20 -19.37
C GLY A 232 2.31 -14.42 -19.31
N ALA A 233 3.07 -13.44 -18.82
CA ALA A 233 4.53 -13.51 -18.72
C ALA A 233 5.05 -12.60 -17.61
N GLY A 234 6.09 -13.08 -16.92
CA GLY A 234 6.75 -12.35 -15.86
C GLY A 234 5.87 -12.14 -14.63
N THR A 235 6.46 -11.49 -13.63
CA THR A 235 5.78 -10.97 -12.45
C THR A 235 6.31 -9.56 -12.24
N PHE A 236 5.53 -8.69 -11.61
CA PHE A 236 5.87 -7.28 -11.47
C PHE A 236 5.57 -6.82 -10.06
N ASN A 237 6.24 -5.75 -9.64
CA ASN A 237 5.96 -4.97 -8.43
C ASN A 237 5.54 -3.57 -8.85
N GLY A 238 4.78 -2.88 -8.02
CA GLY A 238 4.54 -1.45 -8.14
C GLY A 238 5.68 -0.65 -7.50
N ALA A 239 6.02 0.51 -8.05
CA ALA A 239 7.07 1.35 -7.47
C ALA A 239 6.51 2.23 -6.34
N PHE A 240 6.81 1.89 -5.08
CA PHE A 240 6.41 2.67 -3.92
C PHE A 240 7.36 2.56 -2.72
N THR A 241 7.20 3.50 -1.80
CA THR A 241 7.80 3.46 -0.47
C THR A 241 6.75 3.78 0.59
N LEU A 242 6.94 3.26 1.79
CA LEU A 242 6.17 3.60 2.98
C LEU A 242 7.12 4.03 4.09
N THR A 243 6.73 5.06 4.83
CA THR A 243 7.42 5.49 6.05
C THR A 243 6.42 5.61 7.17
N GLY A 244 6.88 5.28 8.38
CA GLY A 244 6.02 5.29 9.55
C GLY A 244 6.80 5.18 10.85
N ALA A 245 6.08 4.82 11.90
CA ALA A 245 6.65 4.59 13.22
C ALA A 245 5.99 3.40 13.93
N VAL A 246 6.78 2.66 14.69
CA VAL A 246 6.34 1.52 15.53
C VAL A 246 6.38 1.96 16.99
N PRO A 247 5.27 1.88 17.77
CA PRO A 247 5.30 2.18 19.19
C PRO A 247 6.28 1.29 19.94
N GLU A 248 6.96 1.83 20.95
CA GLU A 248 7.86 1.06 21.81
C GLU A 248 7.11 -0.12 22.47
N PRO A 249 7.76 -1.29 22.60
CA PRO A 249 7.20 -2.37 23.41
C PRO A 249 6.98 -1.86 24.84
N GLY A 250 5.77 -1.98 25.38
CA GLY A 250 5.41 -1.54 26.75
C GLY A 250 6.12 -2.30 27.90
N SER A 251 7.22 -3.00 27.60
CA SER A 251 7.98 -3.85 28.52
C SER A 251 8.57 -3.08 29.70
N LEU A 252 8.90 -1.78 29.55
CA LEU A 252 9.37 -0.93 30.65
C LEU A 252 8.31 -0.71 31.75
N LEU A 253 7.02 -0.61 31.39
CA LEU A 253 5.93 -0.49 32.37
C LEU A 253 5.72 -1.79 33.16
N LEU A 254 5.90 -2.95 32.51
CA LEU A 254 5.81 -4.27 33.15
C LEU A 254 7.01 -4.55 34.08
N LEU A 255 8.23 -4.21 33.67
CA LEU A 255 9.44 -4.35 34.50
C LEU A 255 9.43 -3.42 35.72
N MET A 256 8.96 -2.18 35.56
CA MET A 256 8.82 -1.22 36.66
C MET A 256 7.69 -1.61 37.62
N GLY A 257 6.56 -2.11 37.11
CA GLY A 257 5.45 -2.62 37.92
C GLY A 257 5.84 -3.84 38.77
N ALA A 258 6.57 -4.79 38.19
CA ALA A 258 7.06 -5.97 38.90
C ALA A 258 8.12 -5.60 39.96
N GLY A 259 9.02 -4.66 39.67
CA GLY A 259 10.03 -4.18 40.63
C GLY A 259 9.42 -3.50 41.86
N ILE A 260 8.38 -2.68 41.67
CA ILE A 260 7.66 -2.00 42.77
C ILE A 260 6.87 -3.01 43.62
N ALA A 261 6.18 -3.96 42.99
CA ALA A 261 5.46 -5.03 43.69
C ALA A 261 6.42 -5.94 44.49
N ALA A 262 7.60 -6.26 43.94
CA ALA A 262 8.63 -7.03 44.63
C ALA A 262 9.18 -6.29 45.86
N LEU A 263 9.41 -4.99 45.76
CA LEU A 263 9.85 -4.15 46.89
C LEU A 263 8.77 -4.02 47.97
N TRP A 264 7.50 -3.92 47.60
CA TRP A 264 6.38 -3.87 48.54
C TRP A 264 6.22 -5.21 49.28
N SER A 265 6.28 -6.33 48.55
CA SER A 265 6.20 -7.69 49.13
C SER A 265 7.37 -8.07 50.03
N ARG A 266 8.52 -7.39 49.92
CA ARG A 266 9.66 -7.54 50.83
C ARG A 266 9.48 -6.72 52.10
N ARG A 267 8.80 -5.58 52.03
CA ARG A 267 8.60 -4.70 53.19
C ARG A 267 7.56 -5.25 54.17
N GLU A 268 6.54 -5.96 53.68
CA GLU A 268 5.53 -6.62 54.51
C GLU A 268 6.02 -7.90 55.21
N ARG A 269 7.15 -8.47 54.79
CA ARG A 269 7.74 -9.66 55.44
C ARG A 269 8.68 -9.35 56.61
N HIS A 270 8.93 -8.06 56.87
CA HIS A 270 9.83 -7.58 57.92
C HIS A 270 9.15 -6.64 58.94
N ALA A 271 7.82 -6.61 58.95
CA ALA A 271 6.99 -6.01 59.99
C ALA A 271 6.20 -7.12 60.71
#